data_AF-A0A9X2JH23-F1
#
_entry.id   AF-A0A9X2JH23-F1
#
_cell.length_a   1.000
_cell.length_b   1.000
_cell.length_c   1.000
_cell.angle_alpha   90.00
_cell.angle_beta   90.00
_cell.angle_gamma   90.00
#
_symmetry.space_group_name_H-M   'P 1'
#
loop_
_entity.id
_entity.type
_entity.pdbx_description
1 polymer ?
#
loop_
_entity_poly.entity_id
_entity_poly.type
_entity_poly.pdbx_seq_one_letter_code
_entity_poly.pdbx_strand_id
1 'polypeptide(L)'
;MPAQPKHHSVDPASTCAVTPSHTLRQATASAHHSVEQASSWTDIFASLDSYTAFLGRLRSLIAAAESAVEPHLAGAGPWVQVRRRSSWIEEDLRCLSGLEPSADKRHGDGYDFDWVTSPAQAAGVCYVLEGSALGGVHLARQAQQLLGLEAEGTRYLAGNGSQTAAVWKQVTDWLNRLLIEPKDQLSSQQAANATFAEYELVVRARD
;
A
#
# COMPACT_ATOMS: atom_id res chain seq x y z
N MET A 1 3.30 -62.09 29.68
CA MET A 1 3.39 -60.66 30.02
C MET A 1 2.89 -59.86 28.82
N PRO A 2 1.70 -59.24 28.85
CA PRO A 2 1.24 -58.45 27.73
C PRO A 2 1.88 -57.06 27.77
N ALA A 3 2.40 -56.62 26.62
CA ALA A 3 3.06 -55.34 26.43
C ALA A 3 2.08 -54.17 26.61
N GLN A 4 2.51 -53.15 27.35
CA GLN A 4 1.77 -51.90 27.54
C GLN A 4 1.66 -51.12 26.22
N PRO A 5 0.53 -50.45 25.94
CA PRO A 5 0.42 -49.56 24.81
C PRO A 5 1.19 -48.27 25.08
N LYS A 6 2.02 -47.88 24.11
CA LYS A 6 2.75 -46.60 24.12
C LYS A 6 1.73 -45.45 24.04
N HIS A 7 1.64 -44.66 25.10
CA HIS A 7 0.98 -43.35 25.05
C HIS A 7 1.74 -42.45 24.07
N HIS A 8 1.23 -42.31 22.86
CA HIS A 8 1.55 -41.15 22.03
C HIS A 8 0.92 -39.93 22.70
N SER A 9 1.75 -39.14 23.37
CA SER A 9 1.40 -37.79 23.77
C SER A 9 1.16 -37.00 22.49
N VAL A 10 -0.09 -36.57 22.30
CA VAL A 10 -0.46 -35.63 21.25
C VAL A 10 0.05 -34.27 21.71
N ASP A 11 1.03 -33.72 21.00
CA ASP A 11 1.44 -32.33 21.16
C ASP A 11 0.21 -31.42 20.96
N PRO A 12 -0.12 -30.53 21.90
CA PRO A 12 -1.20 -29.59 21.71
C PRO A 12 -0.76 -28.58 20.64
N ALA A 13 -1.39 -28.69 19.47
CA ALA A 13 -1.55 -27.67 18.44
C ALA A 13 -0.68 -26.40 18.62
N SER A 14 0.33 -26.26 17.76
CA SER A 14 0.84 -24.96 17.32
C SER A 14 -0.29 -24.19 16.64
N THR A 15 -1.17 -23.56 17.42
CA THR A 15 -2.09 -22.55 16.92
C THR A 15 -1.27 -21.34 16.53
N CYS A 16 -1.07 -21.15 15.23
CA CYS A 16 -0.50 -19.93 14.69
C CYS A 16 -1.44 -18.79 15.11
N ALA A 17 -1.05 -18.02 16.14
CA ALA A 17 -1.88 -16.95 16.67
C ALA A 17 -2.23 -15.98 15.53
N VAL A 18 -3.52 -15.74 15.32
CA VAL A 18 -3.99 -14.82 14.28
C VAL A 18 -3.50 -13.42 14.65
N THR A 19 -2.62 -12.86 13.81
CA THR A 19 -2.02 -11.55 14.06
C THR A 19 -2.90 -10.41 13.53
N PRO A 20 -2.79 -9.18 14.05
CA PRO A 20 -3.51 -8.02 13.49
C PRO A 20 -3.25 -7.79 12.00
N SER A 21 -2.02 -8.00 11.52
CA SER A 21 -1.72 -7.92 10.09
C SER A 21 -2.46 -8.98 9.25
N HIS A 22 -2.70 -10.16 9.84
CA HIS A 22 -3.49 -11.21 9.18
C HIS A 22 -4.98 -10.86 9.16
N THR A 23 -5.53 -10.32 10.26
CA THR A 23 -6.94 -9.90 10.29
C THR A 23 -7.20 -8.74 9.33
N LEU A 24 -6.26 -7.79 9.21
CA LEU A 24 -6.30 -6.73 8.18
C LEU A 24 -6.39 -7.33 6.78
N ARG A 25 -5.52 -8.29 6.44
CA ARG A 25 -5.55 -8.96 5.13
C ARG A 25 -6.90 -9.60 4.83
N GLN A 26 -7.51 -10.26 5.81
CA GLN A 26 -8.83 -10.86 5.66
C GLN A 26 -9.92 -9.80 5.50
N ALA A 27 -9.89 -8.76 6.33
CA ALA A 27 -10.89 -7.69 6.35
C ALA A 27 -10.86 -6.81 5.09
N THR A 28 -9.74 -6.76 4.37
CA THR A 28 -9.60 -5.96 3.14
C THR A 28 -9.58 -6.80 1.87
N ALA A 29 -9.76 -8.12 1.94
CA ALA A 29 -9.62 -9.01 0.79
C ALA A 29 -10.57 -8.64 -0.36
N SER A 30 -11.84 -8.35 -0.05
CA SER A 30 -12.84 -7.94 -1.04
C SER A 30 -12.53 -6.58 -1.66
N ALA A 31 -12.09 -5.61 -0.86
CA ALA A 31 -11.76 -4.27 -1.34
C ALA A 31 -10.52 -4.30 -2.25
N HIS A 32 -9.49 -5.05 -1.86
CA HIS A 32 -8.32 -5.31 -2.70
C HIS A 32 -8.71 -5.92 -4.05
N HIS A 33 -9.55 -6.95 -4.03
CA HIS A 33 -10.03 -7.59 -5.26
C HIS A 33 -10.84 -6.61 -6.14
N SER A 34 -11.67 -5.75 -5.53
CA SER A 34 -12.43 -4.73 -6.28
C SER A 34 -11.51 -3.77 -7.03
N VAL A 35 -10.45 -3.26 -6.37
CA VAL A 35 -9.45 -2.39 -7.02
C VAL A 35 -8.73 -3.12 -8.15
N GLU A 36 -8.32 -4.38 -7.95
CA GLU A 36 -7.69 -5.18 -9.01
C GLU A 36 -8.61 -5.35 -10.23
N GLN A 37 -9.89 -5.66 -10.02
CA GLN A 37 -10.87 -5.84 -11.10
C GLN A 37 -11.21 -4.52 -11.81
N ALA A 38 -11.24 -3.41 -11.05
CA ALA A 38 -11.50 -2.09 -11.60
C ALA A 38 -10.30 -1.51 -12.36
N SER A 39 -9.10 -2.06 -12.17
CA SER A 39 -7.88 -1.57 -12.80
C SER A 39 -7.78 -2.02 -14.26
N SER A 40 -8.13 -1.13 -15.18
CA SER A 40 -7.84 -1.33 -16.61
C SER A 40 -6.36 -1.08 -16.90
N TRP A 41 -5.47 -1.99 -16.49
CA TRP A 41 -4.02 -1.85 -16.75
C TRP A 41 -3.68 -1.74 -18.24
N THR A 42 -4.49 -2.37 -19.11
CA THR A 42 -4.38 -2.23 -20.56
C THR A 42 -4.57 -0.77 -21.00
N ASP A 43 -5.55 -0.06 -20.43
CA ASP A 43 -5.85 1.33 -20.77
C ASP A 43 -4.80 2.26 -20.14
N ILE A 44 -4.40 2.00 -18.88
CA ILE A 44 -3.37 2.77 -18.17
C ILE A 44 -2.03 2.71 -18.92
N PHE A 45 -1.67 1.55 -19.48
CA PHE A 45 -0.43 1.36 -20.23
C PHE A 45 -0.62 1.48 -21.76
N ALA A 46 -1.75 2.03 -22.22
CA ALA A 46 -1.98 2.20 -23.66
C ALA A 46 -1.10 3.30 -24.28
N SER A 47 -0.67 4.29 -23.49
CA SER A 47 0.19 5.38 -23.93
C SER A 47 0.92 6.03 -22.76
N LEU A 48 1.97 6.81 -23.06
CA LEU A 48 2.66 7.64 -22.06
C LEU A 48 1.72 8.68 -21.44
N ASP A 49 0.79 9.23 -22.22
CA ASP A 49 -0.18 10.23 -21.72
C ASP A 49 -1.13 9.61 -20.69
N SER A 50 -1.70 8.44 -21.00
CA SER A 50 -2.59 7.71 -20.09
C SER A 50 -1.87 7.30 -18.79
N TYR A 51 -0.62 6.85 -18.91
CA TYR A 51 0.20 6.51 -17.76
C TYR A 51 0.56 7.74 -16.91
N THR A 52 0.90 8.87 -17.56
CA THR A 52 1.18 10.14 -16.89
C THR A 52 -0.05 10.67 -16.15
N ALA A 53 -1.22 10.59 -16.76
CA ALA A 53 -2.49 10.98 -16.14
C ALA A 53 -2.81 10.10 -14.92
N PHE A 54 -2.61 8.79 -15.03
CA PHE A 54 -2.72 7.85 -13.91
C PHE A 54 -1.78 8.21 -12.77
N LEU A 55 -0.50 8.45 -13.05
CA LEU A 55 0.48 8.88 -12.04
C LEU A 55 0.10 10.22 -11.41
N GLY A 56 -0.47 11.15 -12.17
CA GLY A 56 -0.97 12.43 -11.64
C GLY A 56 -2.07 12.24 -10.58
N ARG A 57 -3.06 11.37 -10.85
CA ARG A 57 -4.10 11.01 -9.89
C ARG A 57 -3.52 10.32 -8.66
N LEU A 58 -2.62 9.36 -8.89
CA LEU A 58 -1.98 8.61 -7.82
C LEU A 58 -1.12 9.52 -6.93
N ARG A 59 -0.43 10.51 -7.51
CA ARG A 59 0.32 11.53 -6.76
C ARG A 59 -0.58 12.25 -5.76
N SER A 60 -1.76 12.68 -6.18
CA SER A 60 -2.71 13.39 -5.31
C SER A 60 -3.21 12.52 -4.17
N LEU A 61 -3.60 11.26 -4.45
CA LEU A 61 -4.01 10.30 -3.41
C LEU A 61 -2.88 10.05 -2.42
N ILE A 62 -1.68 9.74 -2.91
CA ILE A 62 -0.52 9.43 -2.06
C ILE A 62 -0.16 10.65 -1.22
N ALA A 63 -0.11 11.85 -1.79
CA ALA A 63 0.18 13.06 -1.01
C ALA A 63 -0.84 13.31 0.10
N ALA A 64 -2.15 13.14 -0.17
CA ALA A 64 -3.20 13.28 0.84
C ALA A 64 -3.03 12.25 1.97
N ALA A 65 -2.86 10.98 1.61
CA ALA A 65 -2.67 9.90 2.57
C ALA A 65 -1.40 10.09 3.41
N GLU A 66 -0.28 10.45 2.78
CA GLU A 66 1.00 10.67 3.47
C GLU A 66 0.93 11.83 4.47
N SER A 67 0.25 12.91 4.10
CA SER A 67 0.01 14.07 4.97
C SER A 67 -0.85 13.70 6.17
N ALA A 68 -1.93 12.94 5.94
CA ALA A 68 -2.85 12.52 6.98
C ALA A 68 -2.22 11.56 8.01
N VAL A 69 -1.33 10.65 7.58
CA VAL A 69 -0.70 9.70 8.49
C VAL A 69 0.51 10.27 9.24
N GLU A 70 1.25 11.23 8.67
CA GLU A 70 2.52 11.72 9.23
C GLU A 70 2.44 12.10 10.73
N PRO A 71 1.40 12.81 11.23
CA PRO A 71 1.28 13.17 12.64
C PRO A 71 1.15 11.96 13.58
N HIS A 72 0.76 10.79 13.05
CA HIS A 72 0.43 9.59 13.81
C HIS A 72 1.51 8.49 13.76
N LEU A 73 2.62 8.72 13.04
CA LEU A 73 3.69 7.74 12.86
C LEU A 73 4.86 7.86 13.84
N ALA A 74 4.70 8.65 14.90
CA ALA A 74 5.70 8.74 15.96
C ALA A 74 6.01 7.34 16.55
N GLY A 75 7.28 6.95 16.51
CA GLY A 75 7.72 5.65 17.04
C GLY A 75 7.38 4.44 16.15
N ALA A 76 6.88 4.62 14.93
CA ALA A 76 6.51 3.51 14.05
C ALA A 76 7.73 2.72 13.51
N GLY A 77 8.92 3.31 13.54
CA GLY A 77 10.18 2.64 13.24
C GLY A 77 10.89 3.18 11.99
N PRO A 78 12.01 2.55 11.59
CA PRO A 78 12.86 3.08 10.51
C PRO A 78 12.21 3.03 9.12
N TRP A 79 11.23 2.14 8.90
CA TRP A 79 10.51 2.05 7.63
C TRP A 79 9.79 3.37 7.25
N VAL A 80 9.45 4.21 8.22
CA VAL A 80 8.83 5.52 7.99
C VAL A 80 9.73 6.45 7.16
N GLN A 81 11.06 6.32 7.28
CA GLN A 81 11.99 7.17 6.54
C GLN A 81 12.09 6.82 5.06
N VAL A 82 11.74 5.58 4.69
CA VAL A 82 11.81 5.07 3.32
C VAL A 82 10.45 4.99 2.64
N ARG A 83 9.40 5.53 3.28
CA ARG A 83 8.02 5.45 2.82
C ARG A 83 7.57 6.57 1.89
N ARG A 84 8.30 7.70 1.84
CA ARG A 84 7.84 8.95 1.20
C ARG A 84 7.78 8.79 -0.33
N ARG A 85 6.71 8.17 -0.81
CA ARG A 85 6.48 7.70 -2.17
C ARG A 85 5.92 8.79 -3.08
N SER A 86 5.30 9.84 -2.53
CA SER A 86 4.89 11.00 -3.32
C SER A 86 6.06 11.56 -4.14
N SER A 87 7.24 11.67 -3.52
CA SER A 87 8.46 12.12 -4.20
C SER A 87 8.91 11.20 -5.34
N TRP A 88 8.66 9.90 -5.26
CA TRP A 88 8.98 8.95 -6.35
C TRP A 88 8.04 9.14 -7.55
N ILE A 89 6.76 9.44 -7.30
CA ILE A 89 5.81 9.76 -8.37
C ILE A 89 6.21 11.07 -9.05
N GLU A 90 6.66 12.07 -8.28
CA GLU A 90 7.17 13.32 -8.85
C GLU A 90 8.42 13.11 -9.71
N GLU A 91 9.33 12.24 -9.30
CA GLU A 91 10.49 11.83 -10.11
C GLU A 91 10.06 11.15 -11.40
N ASP A 92 9.11 10.21 -11.34
CA ASP A 92 8.58 9.53 -12.51
C ASP A 92 7.90 10.52 -13.48
N LEU A 93 7.04 11.41 -12.97
CA LEU A 93 6.37 12.44 -13.77
C LEU A 93 7.35 13.41 -14.43
N ARG A 94 8.45 13.77 -13.74
CA ARG A 94 9.51 14.61 -14.30
C ARG A 94 10.21 13.92 -15.47
N CYS A 95 10.49 12.62 -15.32
CA CYS A 95 11.09 11.81 -16.37
C CYS A 95 10.16 11.70 -17.60
N LEU A 96 8.85 11.52 -17.38
CA LEU A 96 7.87 11.32 -18.44
C LEU A 96 7.54 12.61 -19.21
N SER A 97 7.39 13.74 -18.50
CA SER A 97 7.01 15.01 -19.10
C SER A 97 8.17 15.79 -19.69
N GLY A 98 9.41 15.51 -19.26
CA GLY A 98 10.58 16.34 -19.56
C GLY A 98 10.48 17.76 -19.01
N LEU A 99 9.49 18.04 -18.15
CA LEU A 99 9.21 19.34 -17.56
C LEU A 99 9.55 19.31 -16.06
N GLU A 100 10.08 20.41 -15.56
CA GLU A 100 10.21 20.62 -14.12
C GLU A 100 8.82 20.67 -13.46
N PRO A 101 8.68 20.18 -12.22
CA PRO A 101 7.39 20.15 -11.53
C PRO A 101 6.72 21.51 -11.58
N SER A 102 5.48 21.56 -12.07
CA SER A 102 4.66 22.77 -11.96
C SER A 102 4.61 23.18 -10.48
N ALA A 103 4.93 24.45 -10.20
CA ALA A 103 4.81 25.02 -8.86
C ALA A 103 3.35 25.09 -8.37
N ASP A 104 2.37 24.68 -9.19
CA ASP A 104 0.99 24.48 -8.77
C ASP A 104 0.91 23.22 -7.89
N LYS A 105 1.30 23.42 -6.63
CA LYS A 105 1.33 22.48 -5.52
C LYS A 105 -0.08 22.15 -4.99
N ARG A 106 -1.07 21.99 -5.86
CA ARG A 106 -2.36 21.42 -5.47
C ARG A 106 -2.16 19.94 -5.18
N HIS A 107 -1.64 19.68 -3.99
CA HIS A 107 -1.42 18.36 -3.44
C HIS A 107 -2.66 17.99 -2.62
N GLY A 108 -3.26 16.85 -2.93
CA GLY A 108 -4.35 16.28 -2.13
C GLY A 108 -5.76 16.79 -2.46
N ASP A 109 -5.96 17.60 -3.49
CA ASP A 109 -7.31 17.94 -3.93
C ASP A 109 -8.01 16.69 -4.49
N GLY A 110 -9.17 16.36 -3.94
CA GLY A 110 -10.08 15.33 -4.48
C GLY A 110 -10.04 13.94 -3.83
N TYR A 111 -9.20 13.72 -2.81
CA TYR A 111 -9.18 12.46 -2.04
C TYR A 111 -9.33 12.77 -0.54
N ASP A 112 -10.21 12.04 0.15
CA ASP A 112 -10.54 12.29 1.56
C ASP A 112 -9.76 11.36 2.50
N PHE A 113 -8.91 11.95 3.34
CA PHE A 113 -8.22 11.30 4.44
C PHE A 113 -8.42 12.03 5.78
N ASP A 114 -9.38 12.96 5.88
CA ASP A 114 -9.63 13.75 7.10
C ASP A 114 -10.16 12.88 8.25
N TRP A 115 -10.64 11.68 7.94
CA TRP A 115 -11.06 10.68 8.92
C TRP A 115 -9.88 10.04 9.68
N VAL A 116 -8.63 10.24 9.23
CA VAL A 116 -7.42 9.78 9.94
C VAL A 116 -7.18 10.70 11.14
N THR A 117 -7.59 10.24 12.32
CA THR A 117 -7.49 11.02 13.56
C THR A 117 -6.78 10.27 14.69
N SER A 118 -6.30 9.05 14.42
CA SER A 118 -5.67 8.17 15.41
C SER A 118 -4.54 7.32 14.82
N PRO A 119 -3.60 6.85 15.66
CA PRO A 119 -2.56 5.90 15.25
C PRO A 119 -3.11 4.61 14.63
N ALA A 120 -4.24 4.11 15.12
CA ALA A 120 -4.87 2.89 14.61
C ALA A 120 -5.39 3.07 13.17
N GLN A 121 -6.02 4.21 12.88
CA GLN A 121 -6.46 4.54 11.52
C GLN A 121 -5.28 4.76 10.58
N ALA A 122 -4.25 5.50 11.03
CA ALA A 122 -3.03 5.68 10.27
C ALA A 122 -2.33 4.34 9.94
N ALA A 123 -2.34 3.39 10.86
CA ALA A 123 -1.88 2.03 10.63
C ALA A 123 -2.67 1.30 9.53
N GLY A 124 -3.98 1.46 9.49
CA GLY A 124 -4.82 0.96 8.40
C GLY A 124 -4.43 1.54 7.03
N VAL A 125 -4.21 2.85 6.96
CA VAL A 125 -3.74 3.52 5.72
C VAL A 125 -2.37 3.00 5.31
N CYS A 126 -1.40 2.97 6.23
CA CYS A 126 -0.05 2.49 5.93
C CYS A 126 -0.01 1.03 5.52
N TYR A 127 -0.91 0.18 6.05
CA TYR A 127 -1.06 -1.21 5.59
C TYR A 127 -1.35 -1.26 4.07
N VAL A 128 -2.27 -0.43 3.57
CA VAL A 128 -2.63 -0.39 2.15
C VAL A 128 -1.51 0.21 1.30
N LEU A 129 -0.99 1.37 1.71
CA LEU A 129 0.09 2.06 0.99
C LEU A 129 1.31 1.17 0.85
N GLU A 130 1.79 0.59 1.96
CA GLU A 130 3.01 -0.22 1.92
C GLU A 130 2.78 -1.58 1.27
N GLY A 131 1.60 -2.18 1.48
CA GLY A 131 1.23 -3.45 0.86
C GLY A 131 1.11 -3.38 -0.66
N SER A 132 0.64 -2.26 -1.22
CA SER A 132 0.48 -2.09 -2.67
C SER A 132 1.80 -2.18 -3.45
N ALA A 133 2.95 -1.89 -2.83
CA ALA A 133 4.25 -2.03 -3.49
C ALA A 133 4.63 -3.48 -3.79
N LEU A 134 4.08 -4.47 -3.07
CA LEU A 134 4.38 -5.88 -3.30
C LEU A 134 3.92 -6.32 -4.70
N GLY A 135 2.73 -5.87 -5.12
CA GLY A 135 2.22 -6.09 -6.48
C GLY A 135 2.81 -5.12 -7.51
N GLY A 136 3.18 -3.91 -7.08
CA GLY A 136 3.74 -2.85 -7.93
C GLY A 136 4.97 -3.27 -8.74
N VAL A 137 5.83 -4.15 -8.21
CA VAL A 137 7.05 -4.60 -8.91
C VAL A 137 6.73 -5.27 -10.25
N HIS A 138 5.61 -5.99 -10.35
CA HIS A 138 5.18 -6.59 -11.61
C HIS A 138 4.66 -5.53 -12.60
N LEU A 139 3.90 -4.56 -12.09
CA LEU A 139 3.37 -3.44 -12.87
C LEU A 139 4.48 -2.55 -13.41
N ALA A 140 5.55 -2.32 -12.63
CA ALA A 140 6.72 -1.57 -13.09
C ALA A 140 7.36 -2.22 -14.33
N ARG A 141 7.56 -3.54 -14.29
CA ARG A 141 8.11 -4.30 -15.44
C ARG A 141 7.18 -4.24 -16.64
N GLN A 142 5.87 -4.33 -16.42
CA GLN A 142 4.89 -4.23 -17.49
C GLN A 142 4.89 -2.84 -18.13
N ALA A 143 4.95 -1.77 -17.32
CA ALA A 143 5.06 -0.40 -17.81
C ALA A 143 6.34 -0.21 -18.65
N GLN A 144 7.50 -0.67 -18.16
CA GLN A 144 8.77 -0.63 -18.91
C GLN A 144 8.65 -1.33 -20.27
N GLN A 145 8.06 -2.52 -20.31
CA GLN A 145 7.90 -3.30 -21.54
C GLN A 145 6.92 -2.68 -22.53
N LEU A 146 5.76 -2.20 -22.07
CA LEU A 146 4.69 -1.71 -22.94
C LEU A 146 4.94 -0.26 -23.41
N LEU A 147 5.56 0.56 -22.56
CA LEU A 147 5.77 1.99 -22.83
C LEU A 147 7.21 2.31 -23.26
N GLY A 148 8.11 1.33 -23.25
CA GLY A 148 9.53 1.54 -23.57
C GLY A 148 10.25 2.42 -22.54
N LEU A 149 9.84 2.34 -21.27
CA LEU A 149 10.43 3.10 -20.17
C LEU A 149 11.62 2.37 -19.55
N GLU A 150 12.56 3.15 -19.05
CA GLU A 150 13.64 2.66 -18.18
C GLU A 150 13.16 2.61 -16.71
N ALA A 151 14.08 2.34 -15.78
CA ALA A 151 13.77 2.36 -14.35
C ALA A 151 13.27 3.75 -13.90
N GLU A 152 13.89 4.80 -14.46
CA GLU A 152 13.44 6.18 -14.39
C GLU A 152 12.12 6.33 -15.15
N GLY A 153 11.04 6.71 -14.44
CA GLY A 153 9.68 6.71 -14.97
C GLY A 153 8.80 5.58 -14.42
N THR A 154 9.37 4.62 -13.68
CA THR A 154 8.63 3.54 -13.00
C THR A 154 9.03 3.33 -11.54
N ARG A 155 9.74 4.31 -10.95
CA ARG A 155 10.32 4.28 -9.59
C ARG A 155 9.27 4.02 -8.53
N TYR A 156 8.11 4.65 -8.63
CA TYR A 156 7.01 4.47 -7.67
C TYR A 156 6.51 3.03 -7.68
N LEU A 157 6.19 2.49 -8.87
CA LEU A 157 5.68 1.12 -9.02
C LEU A 157 6.73 0.10 -8.56
N ALA A 158 8.02 0.36 -8.81
CA ALA A 158 9.10 -0.52 -8.39
C ALA A 158 9.26 -0.63 -6.86
N GLY A 159 8.65 0.26 -6.07
CA GLY A 159 8.70 0.22 -4.61
C GLY A 159 10.14 0.31 -4.09
N ASN A 160 10.50 -0.45 -3.05
CA ASN A 160 11.87 -0.52 -2.56
C ASN A 160 12.72 -1.58 -3.31
N GLY A 161 12.31 -1.99 -4.52
CA GLY A 161 12.98 -3.03 -5.29
C GLY A 161 13.12 -4.33 -4.50
N SER A 162 14.35 -4.84 -4.35
CA SER A 162 14.66 -6.05 -3.59
C SER A 162 14.38 -5.92 -2.08
N GLN A 163 14.29 -4.70 -1.55
CA GLN A 163 14.01 -4.44 -0.14
C GLN A 163 12.52 -4.35 0.17
N THR A 164 11.63 -4.37 -0.82
CA THR A 164 10.17 -4.23 -0.62
C THR A 164 9.62 -5.26 0.39
N ALA A 165 10.05 -6.52 0.30
CA ALA A 165 9.62 -7.55 1.25
C ALA A 165 10.14 -7.29 2.68
N ALA A 166 11.35 -6.76 2.82
CA ALA A 166 11.94 -6.44 4.13
C ALA A 166 11.25 -5.22 4.77
N VAL A 167 10.91 -4.19 3.97
CA VAL A 167 10.11 -3.05 4.43
C VAL A 167 8.72 -3.50 4.85
N TRP A 168 8.07 -4.33 4.04
CA TRP A 168 6.75 -4.89 4.37
C TRP A 168 6.76 -5.68 5.69
N LYS A 169 7.82 -6.46 5.94
CA LYS A 169 8.00 -7.13 7.22
C LYS A 169 8.06 -6.15 8.39
N GLN A 170 8.81 -5.05 8.26
CA GLN A 170 8.89 -4.03 9.31
C GLN A 170 7.54 -3.36 9.59
N VAL A 171 6.77 -3.08 8.54
CA VAL A 171 5.41 -2.51 8.64
C VAL A 171 4.50 -3.49 9.38
N THR A 172 4.44 -4.76 8.95
CA THR A 172 3.58 -5.77 9.60
C THR A 172 4.00 -6.04 11.05
N ASP A 173 5.29 -6.07 11.35
CA ASP A 173 5.78 -6.19 12.73
C ASP A 173 5.35 -4.98 13.59
N TRP A 174 5.33 -3.77 13.02
CA TRP A 174 4.79 -2.58 13.70
C TRP A 174 3.28 -2.66 13.91
N LEU A 175 2.51 -3.03 12.89
CA LEU A 175 1.06 -3.22 12.99
C LEU A 175 0.69 -4.21 14.10
N ASN A 176 1.41 -5.33 14.17
CA ASN A 176 1.17 -6.37 15.17
C ASN A 176 1.48 -5.91 16.61
N ARG A 177 2.38 -4.94 16.79
CA ARG A 177 2.65 -4.34 18.11
C ARG A 177 1.68 -3.22 18.48
N LEU A 178 1.21 -2.46 17.50
CA LEU A 178 0.33 -1.31 17.72
C LEU A 178 -1.11 -1.76 17.98
N LEU A 179 -1.61 -2.72 17.20
CA LEU A 179 -3.02 -3.09 17.15
C LEU A 179 -3.36 -4.21 18.13
N ILE A 180 -3.01 -4.04 19.40
CA ILE A 180 -3.30 -5.02 20.46
C ILE A 180 -4.78 -5.01 20.82
N GLU A 181 -5.36 -3.82 20.96
CA GLU A 181 -6.75 -3.65 21.39
C GLU A 181 -7.75 -3.95 20.25
N PRO A 182 -8.84 -4.70 20.51
CA PRO A 182 -9.84 -5.02 19.49
C PRO A 182 -10.44 -3.77 18.81
N LYS A 183 -10.63 -2.68 19.55
CA LYS A 183 -11.12 -1.40 19.01
C LYS A 183 -10.15 -0.81 17.98
N ASP A 184 -8.85 -0.90 18.23
CA ASP A 184 -7.83 -0.34 17.35
C ASP A 184 -7.67 -1.21 16.10
N GLN A 185 -7.78 -2.53 16.25
CA GLN A 185 -7.88 -3.45 15.12
C GLN A 185 -9.08 -3.09 14.22
N LEU A 186 -10.27 -2.91 14.79
CA LEU A 186 -11.45 -2.53 14.03
C LEU A 186 -11.27 -1.18 13.31
N SER A 187 -10.77 -0.15 14.02
CA SER A 187 -10.51 1.16 13.42
C SER A 187 -9.48 1.08 12.29
N SER A 188 -8.43 0.26 12.42
CA SER A 188 -7.45 0.05 11.36
C SER A 188 -8.04 -0.66 10.14
N GLN A 189 -8.96 -1.62 10.33
CA GLN A 189 -9.63 -2.33 9.24
C GLN A 189 -10.58 -1.42 8.47
N GLN A 190 -11.32 -0.56 9.18
CA GLN A 190 -12.19 0.45 8.57
C GLN A 190 -11.37 1.45 7.76
N ALA A 191 -10.28 1.95 8.33
CA ALA A 191 -9.35 2.85 7.65
C ALA A 191 -8.71 2.23 6.40
N ALA A 192 -8.29 0.96 6.48
CA ALA A 192 -7.72 0.27 5.32
C ALA A 192 -8.75 0.11 4.20
N ASN A 193 -10.00 -0.25 4.52
CA ASN A 193 -11.07 -0.33 3.52
C ASN A 193 -11.42 1.04 2.92
N ALA A 194 -11.46 2.11 3.73
CA ALA A 194 -11.66 3.47 3.23
C ALA A 194 -10.52 3.88 2.28
N THR A 195 -9.27 3.51 2.60
CA THR A 195 -8.12 3.77 1.72
C THR A 195 -8.27 3.04 0.37
N PHE A 196 -8.74 1.78 0.36
CA PHE A 196 -9.02 1.08 -0.90
C PHE A 196 -10.12 1.76 -1.73
N ALA A 197 -11.13 2.37 -1.10
CA ALA A 197 -12.15 3.13 -1.80
C ALA A 197 -11.56 4.36 -2.51
N GLU A 198 -10.61 5.07 -1.88
CA GLU A 198 -9.87 6.16 -2.53
C GLU A 198 -9.03 5.66 -3.73
N TYR A 199 -8.37 4.50 -3.60
CA TYR A 199 -7.66 3.86 -4.73
C TYR A 199 -8.60 3.49 -5.87
N GLU A 200 -9.82 3.07 -5.56
CA GLU A 200 -10.83 2.74 -6.56
C GLU A 200 -11.21 3.96 -7.42
N LEU A 201 -11.26 5.16 -6.82
CA LEU A 201 -11.46 6.42 -7.56
C LEU A 201 -10.28 6.69 -8.53
N VAL A 202 -9.04 6.41 -8.12
CA VAL A 202 -7.85 6.57 -8.99
C VAL A 202 -7.93 5.67 -10.22
N VAL A 203 -8.23 4.37 -10.04
CA VAL A 203 -8.16 3.37 -11.11
C VAL A 203 -9.39 3.38 -12.02
N ARG A 204 -10.54 3.87 -11.54
CA ARG A 204 -11.77 3.98 -12.35
C ARG A 204 -11.87 5.29 -13.13
N ALA A 205 -11.10 6.30 -12.76
CA ALA A 205 -11.07 7.56 -13.51
C ALA A 205 -10.64 7.30 -14.95
N ARG A 206 -11.44 7.79 -15.89
CA ARG A 206 -11.16 7.76 -17.33
C ARG A 206 -10.73 9.15 -17.76
N ASP A 207 -9.74 9.21 -18.64
CA ASP A 207 -9.31 10.43 -19.32
C ASP A 207 -10.29 10.83 -20.43
#